data_AF-A0A378MTM5-F1
#
_entry.id   AF-A0A378MTM5-F1
#
_cell.length_a   1.000
_cell.length_b   1.000
_cell.length_c   1.000
_cell.angle_alpha   90.00
_cell.angle_beta   90.00
_cell.angle_gamma   90.00
#
_symmetry.space_group_name_H-M   'P 1'
#
loop_
_entity.id
_entity.type
_entity.pdbx_description
1 polymer ?
#
loop_
_entity_poly.entity_id
_entity_poly.type
_entity_poly.pdbx_seq_one_letter_code
_entity_poly.pdbx_strand_id
1 'polypeptide(L)'
;MPAATTVNVGMFPVQPKIHNFQGFNFKYLAANFVGSYSHHIHDKRRERQDMLFGAALKAGLPVTIFDRNSDRKSENYRYPKDRFNLTVQPAVSYEDTANIYRDYLVSLNVNTIEDSPTMFSRRVVEILACGGILVTTPSMAINNMFKEYCHIVQSEDEAVELFQRLKLGASRDDLDKAIAGSEFVLSNFTWGHFLSQIQKVVFR
;
A
#
# COMPACT_ATOMS: atom_id res chain seq x y z
N MET A 1 0.06 -9.11 -32.27
CA MET A 1 -0.58 -10.33 -31.73
C MET A 1 -1.42 -10.95 -32.83
N PRO A 2 -1.38 -12.28 -33.05
CA PRO A 2 -2.29 -12.96 -33.96
C PRO A 2 -3.75 -12.63 -33.63
N ALA A 3 -4.63 -12.54 -34.63
CA ALA A 3 -6.04 -12.13 -34.47
C ALA A 3 -6.86 -13.02 -33.50
N ALA A 4 -6.40 -14.25 -33.22
CA ALA A 4 -7.03 -15.17 -32.27
C ALA A 4 -6.56 -14.98 -30.82
N THR A 5 -5.66 -14.02 -30.54
CA THR A 5 -5.11 -13.83 -29.19
C THR A 5 -6.07 -13.04 -28.33
N THR A 6 -6.61 -13.67 -27.29
CA THR A 6 -7.40 -12.97 -26.26
C THR A 6 -6.49 -12.46 -25.15
N VAL A 7 -6.77 -11.26 -24.62
CA VAL A 7 -6.06 -10.66 -23.49
C VAL A 7 -7.08 -10.33 -22.42
N ASN A 8 -6.75 -10.58 -21.16
CA ASN A 8 -7.60 -10.25 -20.02
C ASN A 8 -6.75 -9.70 -18.86
N VAL A 9 -7.38 -9.07 -17.87
CA VAL A 9 -6.72 -8.49 -16.70
C VAL A 9 -6.44 -9.57 -15.66
N GLY A 10 -5.19 -9.59 -15.16
CA GLY A 10 -4.78 -10.38 -14.01
C GLY A 10 -4.53 -9.48 -12.80
N MET A 11 -5.44 -9.49 -11.83
CA MET A 11 -5.29 -8.68 -10.62
C MET A 11 -4.20 -9.24 -9.72
N PHE A 12 -3.51 -8.38 -8.96
CA PHE A 12 -2.51 -8.83 -8.00
C PHE A 12 -3.14 -9.73 -6.93
N PRO A 13 -2.65 -10.98 -6.76
CA PRO A 13 -3.12 -11.85 -5.71
C PRO A 13 -2.33 -11.67 -4.40
N VAL A 14 -2.95 -12.07 -3.30
CA VAL A 14 -2.37 -12.17 -1.96
C VAL A 14 -2.26 -13.64 -1.54
N GLN A 15 -1.26 -13.97 -0.70
CA GLN A 15 -1.09 -15.29 -0.09
C GLN A 15 -1.65 -15.27 1.34
N PRO A 16 -2.86 -15.84 1.61
CA PRO A 16 -3.48 -15.80 2.93
C PRO A 16 -2.64 -16.44 4.05
N LYS A 17 -1.77 -17.40 3.73
CA LYS A 17 -0.87 -17.98 4.73
C LYS A 17 0.17 -16.99 5.28
N ILE A 18 0.44 -15.91 4.54
CA ILE A 18 1.44 -14.89 4.88
C ILE A 18 0.72 -13.61 5.32
N HIS A 19 -0.09 -13.05 4.42
CA HIS A 19 -0.86 -11.83 4.64
C HIS A 19 -2.28 -12.19 5.05
N ASN A 20 -2.54 -12.11 6.34
CA ASN A 20 -3.85 -12.30 6.95
C ASN A 20 -3.96 -11.42 8.20
N PHE A 21 -5.19 -11.05 8.54
CA PHE A 21 -5.51 -10.33 9.75
C PHE A 21 -5.46 -11.28 10.95
N GLN A 22 -4.81 -10.83 12.02
CA GLN A 22 -4.57 -11.62 13.24
C GLN A 22 -5.06 -10.90 14.51
N GLY A 23 -5.92 -9.90 14.33
CA GLY A 23 -6.25 -8.93 15.37
C GLY A 23 -5.32 -7.72 15.36
N PHE A 24 -5.76 -6.64 16.02
CA PHE A 24 -4.97 -5.42 16.13
C PHE A 24 -4.03 -5.49 17.33
N ASN A 25 -2.75 -5.25 17.07
CA ASN A 25 -1.72 -5.09 18.10
C ASN A 25 -0.58 -4.22 17.55
N PHE A 26 -0.89 -2.96 17.25
CA PHE A 26 0.10 -2.04 16.69
C PHE A 26 1.27 -1.86 17.65
N LYS A 27 2.46 -2.29 17.24
CA LYS A 27 3.72 -2.11 17.99
C LYS A 27 4.32 -0.72 17.78
N TYR A 28 4.01 -0.09 16.65
CA TYR A 28 4.51 1.22 16.27
C TYR A 28 3.34 2.16 15.96
N LEU A 29 3.17 3.21 16.76
CA LEU A 29 2.27 4.34 16.47
C LEU A 29 2.93 5.27 15.44
N ALA A 30 3.21 4.71 14.27
CA ALA A 30 3.96 5.31 13.17
C ALA A 30 3.38 4.85 11.83
N ALA A 31 3.73 5.57 10.77
CA ALA A 31 3.46 5.14 9.42
C ALA A 31 4.61 4.29 8.86
N ASN A 32 4.29 3.37 7.95
CA ASN A 32 5.27 2.66 7.13
C ASN A 32 5.06 2.90 5.63
N PHE A 33 6.13 2.71 4.85
CA PHE A 33 6.05 2.54 3.41
C PHE A 33 7.03 1.45 2.96
N VAL A 34 6.51 0.35 2.42
CA VAL A 34 7.31 -0.75 1.86
C VAL A 34 7.43 -0.59 0.36
N GLY A 35 8.59 -0.25 -0.19
CA GLY A 35 8.73 -0.12 -1.64
C GLY A 35 9.97 0.66 -2.08
N SER A 36 9.87 1.31 -3.24
CA SER A 36 10.94 2.11 -3.81
C SER A 36 10.58 3.60 -3.91
N TYR A 37 11.62 4.42 -3.92
CA TYR A 37 11.62 5.81 -4.36
C TYR A 37 12.46 5.93 -5.64
N SER A 38 12.14 6.83 -6.56
CA SER A 38 12.87 6.96 -7.83
C SER A 38 12.99 8.42 -8.27
N HIS A 39 14.21 8.86 -8.55
CA HIS A 39 14.52 10.23 -9.01
C HIS A 39 14.47 10.42 -10.53
N HIS A 40 14.44 9.34 -11.32
CA HIS A 40 14.66 9.37 -12.77
C HIS A 40 13.47 8.86 -13.59
N ILE A 41 12.45 8.31 -12.92
CA ILE A 41 11.20 7.84 -13.52
C ILE A 41 10.06 8.05 -12.53
N HIS A 42 8.84 8.15 -13.05
CA HIS A 42 7.59 8.24 -12.30
C HIS A 42 7.48 9.50 -11.42
N ASP A 43 7.70 10.68 -12.02
CA ASP A 43 7.70 11.96 -11.32
C ASP A 43 6.42 12.21 -10.52
N LYS A 44 5.25 11.95 -11.11
CA LYS A 44 3.97 12.07 -10.41
C LYS A 44 3.88 11.17 -9.17
N ARG A 45 4.37 9.92 -9.26
CA ARG A 45 4.43 9.02 -8.10
C ARG A 45 5.35 9.58 -7.02
N ARG A 46 6.49 10.15 -7.40
CA ARG A 46 7.44 10.80 -6.48
C ARG A 46 6.79 12.00 -5.79
N GLU A 47 6.08 12.84 -6.51
CA GLU A 47 5.31 13.97 -5.94
C GLU A 47 4.28 13.49 -4.92
N ARG A 48 3.56 12.38 -5.20
CA ARG A 48 2.64 11.77 -4.22
C ARG A 48 3.35 11.27 -2.97
N GLN A 49 4.53 10.68 -3.11
CA GLN A 49 5.35 10.24 -1.95
C GLN A 49 5.80 11.44 -1.13
N ASP A 50 6.33 12.48 -1.78
CA ASP A 50 6.79 13.71 -1.13
C ASP A 50 5.63 14.40 -0.38
N MET A 51 4.44 14.44 -0.96
CA MET A 51 3.24 14.98 -0.30
C MET A 51 2.88 14.20 0.96
N LEU A 52 2.82 12.86 0.90
CA LEU A 52 2.50 12.05 2.08
C LEU A 52 3.59 12.13 3.16
N PHE A 53 4.87 12.12 2.78
CA PHE A 53 5.98 12.21 3.73
C PHE A 53 6.07 13.60 4.37
N GLY A 54 5.85 14.66 3.59
CA GLY A 54 5.75 16.04 4.08
C GLY A 54 4.59 16.21 5.06
N ALA A 55 3.40 15.69 4.72
CA ALA A 55 2.24 15.72 5.59
C ALA A 55 2.48 14.97 6.92
N ALA A 56 3.09 13.77 6.85
CA ALA A 56 3.42 13.01 8.05
C ALA A 56 4.41 13.75 8.96
N LEU A 57 5.45 14.38 8.38
CA LEU A 57 6.39 15.23 9.11
C LEU A 57 5.67 16.40 9.80
N LYS A 58 4.82 17.15 9.07
CA LYS A 58 4.03 18.27 9.61
C LYS A 58 3.08 17.84 10.73
N ALA A 59 2.49 16.65 10.60
CA ALA A 59 1.62 16.07 11.62
C ALA A 59 2.40 15.56 12.85
N GLY A 60 3.72 15.35 12.74
CA GLY A 60 4.54 14.70 13.76
C GLY A 60 4.31 13.19 13.85
N LEU A 61 3.87 12.55 12.75
CA LEU A 61 3.73 11.10 12.64
C LEU A 61 5.04 10.52 12.08
N PRO A 62 5.80 9.70 12.86
CA PRO A 62 7.04 9.11 12.36
C PRO A 62 6.77 8.20 11.16
N VAL A 63 7.69 8.18 10.19
CA VAL A 63 7.59 7.32 9.00
C VAL A 63 8.80 6.40 8.91
N THR A 64 8.55 5.09 8.87
CA THR A 64 9.58 4.08 8.54
C THR A 64 9.42 3.58 7.12
N ILE A 65 10.50 3.67 6.35
CA ILE A 65 10.60 3.15 4.99
C ILE A 65 11.29 1.80 5.03
N PHE A 66 10.77 0.82 4.29
CA PHE A 66 11.47 -0.43 3.98
C PHE A 66 11.83 -0.40 2.51
N ASP A 67 13.09 -0.03 2.22
CA ASP A 67 13.57 0.24 0.86
C ASP A 67 13.93 -1.07 0.15
N ARG A 68 13.08 -1.49 -0.79
CA ARG A 68 13.31 -2.70 -1.58
C ARG A 68 14.58 -2.64 -2.45
N ASN A 69 15.14 -1.45 -2.66
CA ASN A 69 16.33 -1.21 -3.46
C ASN A 69 17.54 -0.87 -2.57
N SER A 70 17.50 -1.17 -1.26
CA SER A 70 18.57 -0.81 -0.32
C SER A 70 19.95 -1.35 -0.70
N ASP A 71 20.01 -2.47 -1.41
CA ASP A 71 21.21 -3.13 -1.90
C ASP A 71 21.78 -2.53 -3.19
N ARG A 72 21.00 -1.70 -3.91
CA ARG A 72 21.44 -1.06 -5.15
C ARG A 72 22.50 0.01 -4.87
N LYS A 73 23.54 0.06 -5.71
CA LYS A 73 24.57 1.12 -5.61
C LYS A 73 24.13 2.46 -6.22
N SER A 74 23.07 2.48 -7.00
CA SER A 74 22.64 3.69 -7.72
C SER A 74 21.88 4.65 -6.80
N GLU A 75 22.29 5.92 -6.82
CA GLU A 75 21.62 7.02 -6.10
C GLU A 75 20.19 7.29 -6.58
N ASN A 76 19.85 6.82 -7.79
CA ASN A 76 18.52 6.99 -8.40
C ASN A 76 17.35 6.45 -7.57
N TYR A 77 17.62 5.61 -6.56
CA TYR A 77 16.60 4.97 -5.73
C TYR A 77 16.64 5.37 -4.24
N ARG A 78 17.43 6.38 -3.87
CA ARG A 78 17.58 6.78 -2.47
C ARG A 78 16.43 7.68 -2.02
N TYR A 79 15.88 7.36 -0.85
CA TYR A 79 14.85 8.18 -0.22
C TYR A 79 15.45 9.49 0.31
N PRO A 80 14.70 10.61 0.24
CA PRO A 80 15.13 11.90 0.79
C PRO A 80 14.98 11.90 2.33
N LYS A 81 15.83 11.12 3.00
CA LYS A 81 15.73 10.81 4.44
C LYS A 81 15.65 12.06 5.31
N ASP A 82 16.61 12.98 5.15
CA ASP A 82 16.73 14.13 6.03
C ASP A 82 15.64 15.19 5.77
N ARG A 83 15.15 15.28 4.52
CA ARG A 83 14.08 16.21 4.13
C ARG A 83 12.77 15.94 4.85
N PHE A 84 12.45 14.67 5.09
CA PHE A 84 11.19 14.26 5.72
C PHE A 84 11.37 13.54 7.06
N ASN A 85 12.58 13.57 7.64
CA ASN A 85 12.94 12.86 8.87
C ASN A 85 12.54 11.37 8.86
N LEU A 86 12.84 10.68 7.74
CA LEU A 86 12.46 9.28 7.56
C LEU A 86 13.42 8.34 8.30
N THR A 87 12.89 7.25 8.85
CA THR A 87 13.72 6.10 9.22
C THR A 87 13.76 5.16 8.01
N VAL A 88 14.93 4.94 7.41
CA VAL A 88 15.05 4.06 6.23
C VAL A 88 15.73 2.76 6.64
N GLN A 89 14.98 1.67 6.52
CA GLN A 89 15.42 0.29 6.77
C GLN A 89 15.71 -0.42 5.44
N PRO A 90 16.60 -1.44 5.45
CA PRO A 90 16.87 -2.23 4.27
C PRO A 90 15.64 -3.03 3.80
N ALA A 91 15.76 -3.62 2.61
CA ALA A 91 14.79 -4.55 2.08
C ALA A 91 14.56 -5.72 3.06
N VAL A 92 13.30 -6.16 3.15
CA VAL A 92 12.89 -7.32 3.95
C VAL A 92 12.42 -8.44 3.04
N SER A 93 12.31 -9.65 3.58
CA SER A 93 11.70 -10.78 2.85
C SER A 93 10.23 -10.48 2.53
N TYR A 94 9.68 -11.22 1.57
CA TYR A 94 8.27 -11.07 1.21
C TYR A 94 7.35 -11.38 2.39
N GLU A 95 7.67 -12.45 3.12
CA GLU A 95 6.95 -12.95 4.28
C GLU A 95 6.91 -11.91 5.41
N ASP A 96 8.04 -11.23 5.64
CA ASP A 96 8.17 -10.23 6.69
C ASP A 96 7.36 -8.95 6.43
N THR A 97 6.97 -8.68 5.17
CA THR A 97 6.10 -7.53 4.87
C THR A 97 4.76 -7.62 5.59
N ALA A 98 4.23 -8.84 5.82
CA ALA A 98 2.98 -9.02 6.53
C ALA A 98 3.07 -8.55 7.99
N ASN A 99 4.22 -8.74 8.64
CA ASN A 99 4.45 -8.27 10.00
C ASN A 99 4.51 -6.73 10.04
N ILE A 100 5.15 -6.10 9.05
CA ILE A 100 5.19 -4.64 8.94
C ILE A 100 3.77 -4.07 8.86
N TYR A 101 2.91 -4.63 8.00
CA TYR A 101 1.54 -4.13 7.82
C TYR A 101 0.63 -4.35 9.05
N ARG A 102 0.97 -5.31 9.92
CA ARG A 102 0.26 -5.56 11.20
C ARG A 102 0.82 -4.71 12.36
N ASP A 103 2.13 -4.50 12.37
CA ASP A 103 2.84 -3.88 13.51
C ASP A 103 2.77 -2.35 13.47
N TYR A 104 2.63 -1.74 12.29
CA TYR A 104 2.54 -0.29 12.14
C TYR A 104 1.08 0.18 12.08
N LEU A 105 0.81 1.28 12.78
CA LEU A 105 -0.52 1.89 12.80
C LEU A 105 -1.02 2.29 11.41
N VAL A 106 -0.15 2.92 10.60
CA VAL A 106 -0.52 3.44 9.27
C VAL A 106 0.36 2.80 8.20
N SER A 107 -0.24 2.37 7.10
CA SER A 107 0.49 1.90 5.92
C SER A 107 0.22 2.81 4.72
N LEU A 108 1.27 3.46 4.22
CA LEU A 108 1.18 4.43 3.13
C LEU A 108 1.23 3.76 1.76
N ASN A 109 0.41 4.26 0.82
CA ASN A 109 0.42 3.84 -0.56
C ASN A 109 0.37 5.01 -1.56
N VAL A 110 1.02 4.80 -2.69
CA VAL A 110 0.89 5.62 -3.90
C VAL A 110 0.90 4.68 -5.11
N ASN A 111 0.29 5.12 -6.22
CA ASN A 111 0.30 4.37 -7.48
C ASN A 111 1.11 5.12 -8.54
N THR A 112 1.72 4.37 -9.47
CA THR A 112 2.36 4.95 -10.66
C THR A 112 1.32 5.36 -11.70
N ILE A 113 0.31 4.50 -11.91
CA ILE A 113 -0.78 4.71 -12.85
C ILE A 113 -2.03 5.07 -12.06
N GLU A 114 -2.60 6.22 -12.35
CA GLU A 114 -3.73 6.78 -11.60
C GLU A 114 -5.07 6.70 -12.36
N ASP A 115 -5.04 6.57 -13.68
CA ASP A 115 -6.19 6.61 -14.61
C ASP A 115 -6.65 5.22 -15.09
N SER A 116 -5.98 4.15 -14.65
CA SER A 116 -6.44 2.80 -14.94
C SER A 116 -7.56 2.39 -13.96
N PRO A 117 -8.68 1.84 -14.46
CA PRO A 117 -9.77 1.38 -13.59
C PRO A 117 -9.42 0.14 -12.77
N THR A 118 -8.30 -0.53 -13.08
CA THR A 118 -7.92 -1.83 -12.49
C THR A 118 -6.48 -1.87 -11.98
N MET A 119 -5.62 -0.90 -12.33
CA MET A 119 -4.21 -0.94 -11.92
C MET A 119 -3.99 -0.31 -10.54
N PHE A 120 -3.48 -1.12 -9.62
CA PHE A 120 -3.07 -0.70 -8.29
C PHE A 120 -1.75 -1.40 -7.90
N SER A 121 -1.03 -0.85 -6.92
CA SER A 121 0.17 -1.49 -6.40
C SER A 121 -0.18 -2.75 -5.60
N ARG A 122 0.63 -3.82 -5.70
CA ARG A 122 0.44 -5.05 -4.90
C ARG A 122 0.27 -4.77 -3.39
N ARG A 123 0.90 -3.71 -2.90
CA ARG A 123 0.83 -3.26 -1.51
C ARG A 123 -0.60 -3.04 -1.02
N VAL A 124 -1.49 -2.56 -1.89
CA VAL A 124 -2.89 -2.28 -1.52
C VAL A 124 -3.57 -3.52 -0.97
N VAL A 125 -3.52 -4.63 -1.70
CA VAL A 125 -4.15 -5.88 -1.27
C VAL A 125 -3.38 -6.53 -0.11
N GLU A 126 -2.05 -6.40 -0.06
CA GLU A 126 -1.28 -6.95 1.06
C GLU A 126 -1.54 -6.24 2.39
N ILE A 127 -1.60 -4.90 2.39
CA ILE A 127 -1.94 -4.10 3.56
C ILE A 127 -3.34 -4.46 4.05
N LEU A 128 -4.32 -4.41 3.14
CA LEU A 128 -5.71 -4.66 3.48
C LEU A 128 -5.90 -6.09 3.98
N ALA A 129 -5.29 -7.11 3.35
CA ALA A 129 -5.35 -8.49 3.83
C ALA A 129 -4.83 -8.66 5.26
N CYS A 130 -3.81 -7.89 5.65
CA CYS A 130 -3.28 -7.87 7.02
C CYS A 130 -4.14 -7.06 8.02
N GLY A 131 -5.20 -6.39 7.57
CA GLY A 131 -5.96 -5.46 8.40
C GLY A 131 -5.20 -4.18 8.71
N GLY A 132 -4.29 -3.73 7.84
CA GLY A 132 -3.58 -2.47 8.03
C GLY A 132 -4.46 -1.26 7.68
N ILE A 133 -4.31 -0.16 8.42
CA ILE A 133 -4.97 1.12 8.08
C ILE A 133 -4.24 1.72 6.87
N LEU A 134 -4.84 1.52 5.70
CA LEU A 134 -4.31 2.00 4.42
C LEU A 134 -4.62 3.49 4.23
N VAL A 135 -3.58 4.29 4.04
CA VAL A 135 -3.71 5.69 3.57
C VAL A 135 -3.06 5.80 2.19
N THR A 136 -3.82 6.25 1.21
CA THR A 136 -3.39 6.29 -0.20
C THR A 136 -3.74 7.59 -0.88
N THR A 137 -2.99 7.95 -1.92
CA THR A 137 -3.41 8.99 -2.88
C THR A 137 -4.43 8.43 -3.87
N PRO A 138 -5.24 9.29 -4.53
CA PRO A 138 -6.30 8.85 -5.43
C PRO A 138 -5.78 8.10 -6.66
N SER A 139 -6.53 7.07 -7.07
CA SER A 139 -6.49 6.50 -8.42
C SER A 139 -7.86 5.91 -8.77
N MET A 140 -8.14 5.71 -10.06
CA MET A 140 -9.39 5.09 -10.50
C MET A 140 -9.59 3.69 -9.91
N ALA A 141 -8.55 2.85 -9.89
CA ALA A 141 -8.63 1.52 -9.27
C ALA A 141 -8.95 1.57 -7.76
N ILE A 142 -8.34 2.50 -7.01
CA ILE A 142 -8.65 2.68 -5.58
C ILE A 142 -10.11 3.09 -5.40
N ASN A 143 -10.57 4.09 -6.16
CA ASN A 143 -11.95 4.58 -6.07
C ASN A 143 -12.97 3.50 -6.44
N ASN A 144 -12.68 2.68 -7.45
CA ASN A 144 -13.60 1.66 -7.93
C ASN A 144 -13.70 0.46 -6.99
N MET A 145 -12.59 0.06 -6.36
CA MET A 145 -12.47 -1.25 -5.72
C MET A 145 -12.23 -1.17 -4.21
N PHE A 146 -11.63 -0.10 -3.70
CA PHE A 146 -11.07 -0.06 -2.35
C PHE A 146 -11.49 1.13 -1.49
N LYS A 147 -12.27 2.09 -2.01
CA LYS A 147 -12.64 3.34 -1.30
C LYS A 147 -13.32 3.15 0.05
N GLU A 148 -14.07 2.06 0.23
CA GLU A 148 -14.76 1.78 1.50
C GLU A 148 -13.80 1.24 2.57
N TYR A 149 -12.62 0.76 2.17
CA TYR A 149 -11.68 0.01 3.01
C TYR A 149 -10.39 0.78 3.31
N CYS A 150 -10.26 2.03 2.89
CA CYS A 150 -9.06 2.82 3.08
C CYS A 150 -9.35 4.32 3.21
N HIS A 151 -8.35 5.09 3.61
CA HIS A 151 -8.38 6.55 3.54
C HIS A 151 -7.72 7.02 2.26
N ILE A 152 -8.44 7.86 1.52
CA ILE A 152 -7.95 8.50 0.30
C ILE A 152 -7.76 9.98 0.61
N VAL A 153 -6.52 10.46 0.53
CA VAL A 153 -6.17 11.87 0.78
C VAL A 153 -5.78 12.54 -0.53
N GLN A 154 -6.49 13.62 -0.89
CA GLN A 154 -6.31 14.31 -2.17
C GLN A 154 -5.25 15.41 -2.11
N SER A 155 -5.05 15.99 -0.93
CA SER A 155 -4.16 17.12 -0.68
C SER A 155 -3.24 16.86 0.52
N GLU A 156 -2.21 17.69 0.65
CA GLU A 156 -1.32 17.66 1.82
C GLU A 156 -2.10 18.00 3.10
N ASP A 157 -3.01 18.97 3.05
CA ASP A 157 -3.79 19.41 4.22
C ASP A 157 -4.71 18.29 4.74
N GLU A 158 -5.43 17.60 3.86
CA GLU A 158 -6.23 16.42 4.22
C GLU A 158 -5.36 15.32 4.86
N ALA A 159 -4.17 15.10 4.32
CA ALA A 159 -3.22 14.14 4.87
C ALA A 159 -2.71 14.58 6.25
N VAL A 160 -2.39 15.86 6.45
CA VAL A 160 -1.97 16.40 7.75
C VAL A 160 -3.06 16.23 8.80
N GLU A 161 -4.29 16.61 8.50
CA GLU A 161 -5.43 16.47 9.42
C GLU A 161 -5.64 15.00 9.82
N LEU A 162 -5.64 14.10 8.83
CA LEU A 162 -5.78 12.67 9.06
C LEU A 162 -4.64 12.12 9.93
N PHE A 163 -3.39 12.49 9.65
CA PHE A 163 -2.24 12.01 10.41
C PHE A 163 -2.16 12.60 11.82
N GLN A 164 -2.59 13.86 12.01
CA GLN A 164 -2.70 14.46 13.34
C GLN A 164 -3.71 13.75 14.23
N ARG A 165 -4.79 13.22 13.64
CA ARG A 165 -5.74 12.37 14.33
C ARG A 165 -5.16 10.97 14.58
N LEU A 166 -4.67 10.31 13.53
CA LEU A 166 -4.18 8.92 13.62
C LEU A 166 -3.01 8.77 14.59
N LYS A 167 -2.10 9.74 14.71
CA LYS A 167 -0.99 9.64 15.69
C LYS A 167 -1.45 9.50 17.14
N LEU A 168 -2.70 9.86 17.46
CA LEU A 168 -3.31 9.70 18.78
C LEU A 168 -3.92 8.31 18.98
N GLY A 169 -4.00 7.50 17.92
CA GLY A 169 -4.60 6.17 17.90
C GLY A 169 -5.65 6.02 16.80
N ALA A 170 -5.94 4.76 16.46
CA ALA A 170 -7.03 4.42 15.55
C ALA A 170 -8.39 4.60 16.25
N SER A 171 -9.32 5.22 15.55
CA SER A 171 -10.73 5.26 15.91
C SER A 171 -11.43 3.94 15.59
N ARG A 172 -12.66 3.77 16.07
CA ARG A 172 -13.46 2.59 15.74
C ARG A 172 -13.71 2.46 14.23
N ASP A 173 -13.97 3.57 13.55
CA ASP A 173 -14.19 3.60 12.09
C ASP A 173 -12.94 3.13 11.32
N ASP A 174 -11.74 3.55 11.73
CA ASP A 174 -10.50 3.11 11.07
C ASP A 174 -10.31 1.58 11.19
N LEU A 175 -10.62 1.03 12.36
CA LEU A 175 -10.50 -0.40 12.63
C LEU A 175 -11.56 -1.20 11.87
N ASP A 176 -12.80 -0.73 11.83
CA ASP A 176 -13.89 -1.38 11.08
C ASP A 176 -13.60 -1.36 9.57
N LYS A 177 -13.07 -0.25 9.02
CA LYS A 177 -12.59 -0.17 7.64
C LYS A 177 -11.49 -1.18 7.33
N ALA A 178 -10.50 -1.31 8.22
CA ALA A 178 -9.39 -2.23 8.05
C ALA A 178 -9.83 -3.70 8.13
N ILE A 179 -10.76 -4.05 9.03
CA ILE A 179 -11.38 -5.38 9.11
C ILE A 179 -12.13 -5.69 7.81
N ALA A 180 -13.03 -4.80 7.38
CA ALA A 180 -13.81 -4.98 6.16
C ALA A 180 -12.91 -5.11 4.92
N GLY A 181 -11.81 -4.35 4.88
CA GLY A 181 -10.78 -4.46 3.84
C GLY A 181 -10.11 -5.83 3.80
N SER A 182 -9.76 -6.39 4.96
CA SER A 182 -9.19 -7.73 5.06
C SER A 182 -10.15 -8.79 4.55
N GLU A 183 -11.40 -8.77 5.01
CA GLU A 183 -12.44 -9.70 4.58
C GLU A 183 -12.68 -9.63 3.07
N PHE A 184 -12.80 -8.40 2.53
CA PHE A 184 -12.97 -8.17 1.10
C PHE A 184 -11.79 -8.73 0.30
N VAL A 185 -10.55 -8.42 0.70
CA VAL A 185 -9.37 -8.87 -0.04
C VAL A 185 -9.20 -10.39 0.03
N LEU A 186 -9.33 -10.99 1.20
CA LEU A 186 -9.20 -12.45 1.38
C LEU A 186 -10.31 -13.24 0.69
N SER A 187 -11.45 -12.61 0.41
CA SER A 187 -12.55 -13.22 -0.34
C SER A 187 -12.45 -13.06 -1.85
N ASN A 188 -11.58 -12.17 -2.37
CA ASN A 188 -11.59 -11.82 -3.80
C ASN A 188 -10.22 -11.88 -4.50
N PHE A 189 -9.12 -11.65 -3.78
CA PHE A 189 -7.80 -11.42 -4.37
C PHE A 189 -6.79 -12.48 -3.94
N THR A 190 -7.18 -13.69 -3.56
CA THR A 190 -6.18 -14.71 -3.18
C THR A 190 -5.54 -15.35 -4.40
N TRP A 191 -4.37 -15.96 -4.22
CA TRP A 191 -3.77 -16.84 -5.24
C TRP A 191 -4.74 -17.93 -5.71
N GLY A 192 -5.61 -18.45 -4.84
CA GLY A 192 -6.64 -19.43 -5.22
C GLY A 192 -7.62 -18.85 -6.25
N HIS A 193 -8.10 -17.62 -6.04
CA HIS A 193 -8.98 -16.93 -6.99
C HIS A 193 -8.27 -16.67 -8.33
N PHE A 194 -7.04 -16.18 -8.28
CA PHE A 194 -6.24 -15.91 -9.47
C PHE A 194 -5.98 -17.18 -10.31
N LEU A 195 -5.58 -18.28 -9.66
CA LEU A 195 -5.35 -19.55 -10.35
C LEU A 195 -6.65 -20.15 -10.91
N SER A 196 -7.77 -20.01 -10.19
CA SER A 196 -9.09 -20.41 -10.71
C SER A 196 -9.47 -19.62 -11.97
N GLN A 197 -9.17 -18.31 -12.02
CA GLN A 197 -9.38 -17.49 -13.21
C GLN A 197 -8.58 -18.00 -14.41
N ILE A 198 -7.30 -18.34 -14.20
CA ILE A 198 -6.44 -18.89 -15.26
C ILE A 198 -6.97 -20.25 -15.71
N GLN A 199 -7.31 -21.14 -14.77
CA GLN A 199 -7.82 -22.48 -15.08
C GLN A 199 -9.06 -22.42 -15.97
N LYS A 200 -9.99 -21.50 -15.68
CA LYS A 200 -11.21 -21.27 -16.47
C LYS A 200 -10.97 -20.80 -17.90
N VAL A 201 -9.75 -20.36 -18.25
CA VAL A 201 -9.38 -19.92 -19.60
C VAL A 201 -8.56 -20.99 -20.32
N VAL A 202 -7.60 -21.59 -19.62
CA VAL A 202 -6.66 -22.56 -20.20
C VAL A 202 -7.31 -23.92 -20.48
N PHE A 203 -8.21 -24.37 -19.61
CA PHE A 203 -8.87 -25.68 -19.74
C PHE A 203 -10.30 -25.56 -20.30
N ARG A 204 -10.55 -24.56 -21.15
CA ARG A 204 -11.78 -24.50 -21.95
C ARG A 204 -11.73 -25.45 -23.13
#